data_AF-A0A2D4KEJ9-F1
#
_entry.id   AF-A0A2D4KEJ9-F1
#
_cell.length_a   1.000
_cell.length_b   1.000
_cell.length_c   1.000
_cell.angle_alpha   90.00
_cell.angle_beta   90.00
_cell.angle_gamma   90.00
#
_symmetry.space_group_name_H-M   'P 1'
#
loop_
_entity.id
_entity.type
_entity.pdbx_description
1 polymer ?
#
loop_
_entity_poly.entity_id
_entity_poly.type
_entity_poly.pdbx_seq_one_letter_code
_entity_poly.pdbx_strand_id
1 'polypeptide(L)'
;MYNPVTRVYGEPHKRPEVQNATIEFMAPSEYMLRPPQPPVYLFVFDVSHNAIETGYLDTVCKTLLDNLDLLPGNTRTKIGFITFDSTIHFYSLQEGLSQPQMLIISDIEDVFIPMPENLLVNLNESKELIQDLLRTLPQMFIKSLETQSALGPALQAAFKLMSPTGGRITVFQTQLPSLGAGALKPREEPNQKTSTKDVPLTPSTDFYKKLALDCSGQQVAVDLFLLSGQYSDLASLGCISRYSAGSVHYYQAYHHQHNPLLVEKLQKELKRYLTRKIGFEAVMRIRCTKGLSIHTFHGNFFVRSTDLLSLPNVNPDAGYAVQMSVEESLTDMQVVCFQSALLYTSSKGERRIRVHTLCLPVVNQLSDVYLGADVQAITGLLANMAVDRSISASLNDARDALVNAVIDSLSAYCSSVLTIQQPGLMAPASLRLFPLFILALLKQKAFQSKTSARLDERIFTMCQVKSQPLVYFMLIMHPNLYRIDNLTDEGALNIGDRTVPQPPILQLSVEKLNRDGAFLMDAGSVMFLWVGKNCGQNFISQVLGAPNYASIPHNMTHLPELNTAESSRVLAFIFWL
;
A
#
# COMPACT_ATOMS: atom_id res chain seq x y z
N MET A 1 2.32 26.27 33.52
CA MET A 1 2.59 25.52 32.27
C MET A 1 3.78 24.59 32.49
N TYR A 2 3.53 23.30 32.72
CA TYR A 2 4.55 22.29 33.05
C TYR A 2 5.19 21.69 31.79
N ASN A 3 6.50 21.79 31.60
CA ASN A 3 7.19 21.15 30.47
C ASN A 3 7.45 19.66 30.79
N PRO A 4 6.86 18.70 30.05
CA PRO A 4 6.97 17.28 30.38
C PRO A 4 8.38 16.71 30.14
N VAL A 5 9.18 17.33 29.26
CA VAL A 5 10.53 16.86 28.93
C VAL A 5 11.53 17.32 29.99
N THR A 6 11.50 18.59 30.37
CA THR A 6 12.42 19.12 31.38
C THR A 6 11.92 18.92 32.81
N ARG A 7 10.64 18.54 32.99
CA ARG A 7 9.95 18.40 34.29
C ARG A 7 9.94 19.67 35.14
N VAL A 8 10.02 20.83 34.50
CA VAL A 8 10.06 22.15 35.17
C VAL A 8 8.88 22.99 34.70
N TYR A 9 8.30 23.75 35.62
CA TYR A 9 7.40 24.86 35.29
C TYR A 9 8.23 25.99 34.71
N GLY A 10 8.00 26.34 33.45
CA GLY A 10 8.85 27.29 32.75
C GLY A 10 8.13 27.99 31.61
N GLU A 11 8.95 28.60 30.74
CA GLU A 11 8.50 29.43 29.63
C GLU A 11 7.69 28.65 28.59
N PRO A 12 6.50 29.15 28.18
CA PRO A 12 5.60 28.43 27.26
C PRO A 12 6.24 28.07 25.92
N HIS A 13 7.13 28.92 25.42
CA HIS A 13 7.80 28.70 24.14
C HIS A 13 8.77 27.53 24.16
N LYS A 14 9.27 27.08 25.33
CA LYS A 14 10.17 25.92 25.44
C LYS A 14 9.45 24.57 25.43
N ARG A 15 8.12 24.57 25.35
CA ARG A 15 7.33 23.33 25.37
C ARG A 15 7.50 22.55 24.06
N PRO A 16 7.54 21.20 24.11
CA PRO A 16 7.76 20.39 22.92
C PRO A 16 6.79 20.68 21.77
N GLU A 17 5.52 20.95 22.06
CA GLU A 17 4.49 21.26 21.06
C GLU A 17 4.69 22.62 20.36
N VAL A 18 5.53 23.49 20.91
CA VAL A 18 5.92 24.77 20.28
C VAL A 18 7.26 24.64 19.57
N GLN A 19 8.13 23.73 20.04
CA GLN A 19 9.47 23.53 19.51
C GLN A 19 9.54 22.51 18.35
N ASN A 20 8.52 21.64 18.21
CA ASN A 20 8.53 20.55 17.23
C ASN A 20 7.29 20.59 16.36
N ALA A 21 7.50 20.56 15.04
CA ALA A 21 6.43 20.52 14.04
C ALA A 21 5.66 19.18 14.03
N THR A 22 6.30 18.11 14.50
CA THR A 22 5.69 16.78 14.65
C THR A 22 5.73 16.36 16.11
N ILE A 23 4.58 16.07 16.69
CA ILE A 23 4.45 15.65 18.09
C ILE A 23 3.31 14.65 18.25
N GLU A 24 3.33 13.90 19.35
CA GLU A 24 2.25 13.00 19.73
C GLU A 24 1.81 13.27 21.17
N PHE A 25 0.51 13.50 21.36
CA PHE A 25 -0.13 13.74 22.65
C PHE A 25 -0.82 12.47 23.15
N MET A 26 -0.83 12.32 24.47
CA MET A 26 -1.80 11.45 25.14
C MET A 26 -3.14 12.18 25.18
N ALA A 27 -4.19 11.57 24.63
CA ALA A 27 -5.49 12.21 24.52
C ALA A 27 -6.26 12.14 25.85
N PRO A 28 -6.88 13.24 26.31
CA PRO A 28 -7.77 13.21 27.47
C PRO A 28 -9.08 12.47 27.18
N SER A 29 -9.87 12.20 28.24
CA SER A 29 -11.08 11.38 28.17
C SER A 29 -12.19 11.92 27.26
N GLU A 30 -12.21 13.22 27.02
CA GLU A 30 -13.11 13.88 26.05
C GLU A 30 -12.90 13.43 24.59
N TYR A 31 -11.75 12.84 24.25
CA TYR A 31 -11.47 12.26 22.92
C TYR A 31 -11.86 10.77 22.80
N MET A 32 -12.62 10.26 23.78
CA MET A 32 -13.06 8.86 23.85
C MET A 32 -14.60 8.80 23.93
N LEU A 33 -15.25 8.30 22.88
CA LEU A 33 -16.70 8.01 22.90
C LEU A 33 -17.03 6.72 23.66
N ARG A 34 -16.05 5.81 23.70
CA ARG A 34 -16.05 4.53 24.41
C ARG A 34 -14.63 4.25 24.92
N PRO A 35 -14.45 3.33 25.88
CA PRO A 35 -13.10 2.90 26.27
C PRO A 35 -12.29 2.42 25.05
N PRO A 36 -10.96 2.67 25.01
CA PRO A 36 -10.11 2.25 23.90
C PRO A 36 -10.26 0.75 23.60
N GLN A 37 -10.64 0.45 22.36
CA GLN A 37 -10.90 -0.93 21.95
C GLN A 37 -9.63 -1.79 22.10
N PRO A 38 -9.77 -3.09 22.43
CA PRO A 38 -8.64 -4.00 22.32
C PRO A 38 -8.25 -4.17 20.84
N PRO A 39 -6.99 -4.49 20.52
CA PRO A 39 -6.63 -4.93 19.18
C PRO A 39 -7.34 -6.23 18.82
N VAL A 40 -8.09 -6.25 17.72
CA VAL A 40 -8.81 -7.44 17.23
C VAL A 40 -8.39 -7.74 15.80
N TYR A 41 -7.99 -8.99 15.55
CA TYR A 41 -7.54 -9.49 14.26
C TYR A 41 -8.42 -10.66 13.80
N LEU A 42 -9.06 -10.53 12.64
CA LEU A 42 -9.83 -11.62 12.04
C LEU A 42 -9.22 -12.00 10.69
N PHE A 43 -8.91 -13.28 10.51
CA PHE A 43 -8.39 -13.82 9.26
C PHE A 43 -9.48 -14.59 8.52
N VAL A 44 -9.68 -14.28 7.24
CA VAL A 44 -10.73 -14.85 6.40
C VAL A 44 -10.07 -15.48 5.17
N PHE A 45 -10.12 -16.81 5.06
CA PHE A 45 -9.36 -17.57 4.07
C PHE A 45 -10.27 -18.25 3.05
N ASP A 46 -10.04 -18.00 1.77
CA ASP A 46 -10.58 -18.80 0.67
C ASP A 46 -9.97 -20.22 0.71
N VAL A 47 -10.80 -21.25 0.87
CA VAL A 47 -10.38 -22.66 0.90
C VAL A 47 -10.98 -23.47 -0.25
N SER A 48 -11.42 -22.78 -1.31
CA SER A 48 -11.80 -23.43 -2.57
C SER A 48 -10.62 -24.22 -3.16
N HIS A 49 -10.92 -25.18 -4.03
CA HIS A 49 -9.93 -26.02 -4.72
C HIS A 49 -8.83 -25.19 -5.38
N ASN A 50 -9.17 -24.08 -6.05
CA ASN A 50 -8.19 -23.16 -6.63
C ASN A 50 -7.24 -22.61 -5.57
N ALA A 51 -7.78 -22.22 -4.42
CA ALA A 51 -7.04 -21.65 -3.33
C ALA A 51 -6.04 -22.65 -2.73
N ILE A 52 -6.48 -23.88 -2.48
CA ILE A 52 -5.62 -24.97 -1.97
C ILE A 52 -4.50 -25.31 -2.95
N GLU A 53 -4.82 -25.41 -4.25
CA GLU A 53 -3.83 -25.72 -5.29
C GLU A 53 -2.68 -24.70 -5.33
N THR A 54 -2.98 -23.41 -5.10
CA THR A 54 -1.92 -22.39 -5.08
C THR A 54 -0.88 -22.61 -3.97
N GLY A 55 -1.23 -23.30 -2.88
CA GLY A 55 -0.39 -23.50 -1.69
C GLY A 55 -0.22 -22.25 -0.81
N TYR A 56 -1.07 -21.22 -0.98
CA TYR A 56 -0.95 -19.99 -0.20
C TYR A 56 -1.27 -20.20 1.28
N LEU A 57 -2.23 -21.09 1.58
CA LEU A 57 -2.71 -21.33 2.95
C LEU A 57 -1.58 -21.83 3.86
N ASP A 58 -0.75 -22.78 3.39
CA ASP A 58 0.44 -23.23 4.09
C ASP A 58 1.40 -22.08 4.41
N THR A 59 1.67 -21.24 3.39
CA THR A 59 2.59 -20.10 3.51
C THR A 59 2.08 -19.08 4.54
N VAL A 60 0.79 -18.75 4.47
CA VAL A 60 0.16 -17.77 5.35
C VAL A 60 0.04 -18.31 6.79
N CYS A 61 -0.42 -19.54 6.97
CA CYS A 61 -0.53 -20.17 8.28
C CYS A 61 0.84 -20.28 8.96
N LYS A 62 1.88 -20.71 8.22
CA LYS A 62 3.25 -20.77 8.74
C LYS A 62 3.77 -19.38 9.14
N THR A 63 3.63 -18.40 8.25
CA THR A 63 4.08 -17.02 8.53
C THR A 63 3.34 -16.41 9.72
N LEU A 64 2.04 -16.67 9.86
CA LEU A 64 1.26 -16.21 11.00
C LEU A 64 1.71 -16.89 12.31
N LEU A 65 1.97 -18.21 12.28
CA LEU A 65 2.47 -18.96 13.42
C LEU A 65 3.85 -18.45 13.88
N ASP A 66 4.76 -18.18 12.94
CA ASP A 66 6.11 -17.66 13.21
C ASP A 66 6.09 -16.23 13.79
N ASN A 67 5.00 -15.47 13.60
CA ASN A 67 4.90 -14.07 14.02
C ASN A 67 3.75 -13.79 14.98
N LEU A 68 3.13 -14.83 15.56
CA LEU A 68 1.95 -14.72 16.41
C LEU A 68 2.21 -13.82 17.64
N ASP A 69 3.37 -13.98 18.26
CA ASP A 69 3.82 -13.19 19.42
C ASP A 69 4.26 -11.77 19.06
N LEU A 70 4.44 -11.49 17.77
CA LEU A 70 4.88 -10.20 17.26
C LEU A 70 3.72 -9.33 16.78
N LEU A 71 2.48 -9.84 16.83
CA LEU A 71 1.29 -9.05 16.52
C LEU A 71 1.19 -7.84 17.45
N PRO A 72 1.02 -6.61 16.93
CA PRO A 72 0.86 -5.42 17.76
C PRO A 72 -0.33 -5.58 18.69
N GLY A 73 -0.06 -5.65 19.99
CA GLY A 73 -1.08 -6.02 20.94
C GLY A 73 -0.76 -5.72 22.39
N ASN A 74 -1.71 -6.07 23.24
CA ASN A 74 -1.57 -6.13 24.68
C ASN A 74 -2.27 -7.41 25.21
N THR A 75 -2.43 -7.53 26.51
CA THR A 75 -3.07 -8.69 27.15
C THR A 75 -4.53 -8.89 26.75
N ARG A 76 -5.18 -7.88 26.16
CA ARG A 76 -6.58 -7.93 25.69
C ARG A 76 -6.69 -8.26 24.20
N THR A 77 -5.59 -8.51 23.51
CA THR A 77 -5.61 -8.77 22.06
C THR A 77 -6.45 -10.00 21.74
N LYS A 78 -7.37 -9.85 20.78
CA LYS A 78 -8.23 -10.91 20.31
C LYS A 78 -7.90 -11.32 18.89
N ILE A 79 -8.12 -12.61 18.58
CA ILE A 79 -7.93 -13.17 17.26
C ILE A 79 -9.06 -14.14 16.92
N GLY A 80 -9.40 -14.23 15.64
CA GLY A 80 -10.36 -15.21 15.12
C GLY A 80 -10.06 -15.61 13.68
N PHE A 81 -10.72 -16.69 13.26
CA PHE A 81 -10.50 -17.31 11.95
C PHE A 81 -11.82 -17.69 11.31
N ILE A 82 -11.93 -17.44 10.00
CA ILE A 82 -13.01 -17.89 9.13
C ILE A 82 -12.35 -18.49 7.89
N THR A 83 -12.88 -19.62 7.42
CA THR A 83 -12.57 -20.12 6.07
C THR A 83 -13.86 -20.19 5.27
N PHE A 84 -13.80 -20.11 3.95
CA PHE A 84 -14.99 -20.20 3.10
C PHE A 84 -14.71 -20.86 1.75
N ASP A 85 -15.72 -21.55 1.24
CA ASP A 85 -15.80 -22.14 -0.10
C ASP A 85 -17.23 -21.94 -0.65
N SER A 86 -18.01 -23.00 -0.85
CA SER A 86 -19.46 -22.91 -1.04
C SER A 86 -20.22 -22.62 0.26
N THR A 87 -19.59 -22.84 1.41
CA THR A 87 -20.13 -22.57 2.75
C THR A 87 -19.18 -21.72 3.58
N ILE A 88 -19.61 -21.28 4.78
CA ILE A 88 -18.79 -20.49 5.70
C ILE A 88 -18.42 -21.34 6.91
N HIS A 89 -17.15 -21.35 7.27
CA HIS A 89 -16.66 -22.11 8.43
C HIS A 89 -16.07 -21.19 9.48
N PHE A 90 -16.62 -21.26 10.69
CA PHE A 90 -16.08 -20.61 11.88
C PHE A 90 -15.28 -21.59 12.71
N TYR A 91 -14.33 -21.09 13.50
CA TYR A 91 -13.53 -21.92 14.40
C TYR A 91 -13.71 -21.46 15.84
N SER A 92 -14.37 -22.29 16.64
CA SER A 92 -14.48 -22.10 18.08
C SER A 92 -13.15 -22.48 18.74
N LEU A 93 -12.59 -21.53 19.48
CA LEU A 93 -11.30 -21.63 20.16
C LEU A 93 -11.46 -21.35 21.66
N GLN A 94 -12.65 -21.65 22.20
CA GLN A 94 -12.98 -21.45 23.60
C GLN A 94 -11.95 -22.11 24.52
N GLU A 95 -11.58 -21.40 25.59
CA GLU A 95 -10.71 -21.95 26.63
C GLU A 95 -11.28 -23.26 27.21
N GLY A 96 -10.41 -24.24 27.44
CA GLY A 96 -10.78 -25.56 27.94
C GLY A 96 -11.10 -26.61 26.87
N LEU A 97 -11.17 -26.23 25.58
CA LEU A 97 -11.19 -27.20 24.49
C LEU A 97 -9.82 -27.88 24.36
N SER A 98 -9.82 -29.18 24.03
CA SER A 98 -8.60 -29.92 23.70
C SER A 98 -8.18 -29.77 22.24
N GLN A 99 -9.11 -29.38 21.36
CA GLN A 99 -8.86 -29.13 19.94
C GLN A 99 -9.85 -28.08 19.40
N PRO A 100 -9.47 -27.32 18.36
CA PRO A 100 -10.39 -26.40 17.68
C PRO A 100 -11.65 -27.10 17.15
N GLN A 101 -12.80 -26.43 17.25
CA GLN A 101 -14.06 -26.95 16.70
C GLN A 101 -14.52 -26.11 15.50
N MET A 102 -14.67 -26.76 14.35
CA MET A 102 -15.18 -26.15 13.12
C MET A 102 -16.71 -26.13 13.13
N LEU A 103 -17.30 -24.96 12.88
CA LEU A 103 -18.74 -24.73 12.83
C LEU A 103 -19.11 -24.29 11.40
N ILE A 104 -19.87 -25.12 10.69
CA ILE A 104 -20.21 -24.92 9.27
C ILE A 104 -21.58 -24.27 9.16
N ILE A 105 -21.66 -23.17 8.43
CA ILE A 105 -22.89 -22.47 8.06
C ILE A 105 -23.08 -22.64 6.56
N SER A 106 -24.05 -23.47 6.18
CA SER A 106 -24.41 -23.74 4.78
C SER A 106 -25.42 -22.75 4.21
N ASP A 107 -26.20 -22.08 5.06
CA ASP A 107 -27.10 -21.00 4.63
C ASP A 107 -26.32 -19.68 4.51
N ILE A 108 -25.94 -19.36 3.28
CA ILE A 108 -25.15 -18.17 2.94
C ILE A 108 -26.02 -16.94 2.64
N GLU A 109 -27.34 -17.09 2.59
CA GLU A 109 -28.28 -15.99 2.34
C GLU A 109 -28.67 -15.29 3.65
N ASP A 110 -28.84 -16.05 4.75
CA ASP A 110 -29.04 -15.50 6.10
C ASP A 110 -27.96 -15.97 7.08
N VAL A 111 -26.75 -15.41 6.92
CA VAL A 111 -25.61 -15.79 7.75
C VAL A 111 -25.79 -15.31 9.20
N PHE A 112 -25.90 -16.23 10.14
CA PHE A 112 -25.83 -15.95 11.58
C PHE A 112 -24.44 -16.27 12.15
N ILE A 113 -24.08 -15.67 13.29
CA ILE A 113 -22.80 -15.90 13.96
C ILE A 113 -23.00 -16.93 15.07
N PRO A 114 -22.46 -18.16 14.95
CA PRO A 114 -22.58 -19.16 15.99
C PRO A 114 -21.64 -18.83 17.16
N MET A 115 -22.17 -18.70 18.38
CA MET A 115 -21.39 -18.51 19.62
C MET A 115 -20.28 -17.43 19.50
N PRO A 116 -20.60 -16.14 19.28
CA PRO A 116 -19.62 -15.08 18.97
C PRO A 116 -18.45 -14.97 19.96
N GLU A 117 -18.71 -15.21 21.25
CA GLU A 117 -17.71 -15.14 22.33
C GLU A 117 -16.58 -16.17 22.17
N ASN A 118 -16.87 -17.29 21.50
CA ASN A 118 -15.93 -18.38 21.29
C ASN A 118 -15.12 -18.24 19.98
N LEU A 119 -15.48 -17.28 19.13
CA LEU A 119 -14.88 -17.08 17.80
C LEU A 119 -13.80 -15.99 17.79
N LEU A 120 -13.94 -14.97 18.64
CA LEU A 120 -12.95 -13.92 18.88
C LEU A 120 -12.36 -14.06 20.27
N VAL A 121 -11.37 -14.94 20.38
CA VAL A 121 -10.75 -15.36 21.64
C VAL A 121 -9.53 -14.52 21.99
N ASN A 122 -9.15 -14.50 23.26
CA ASN A 122 -7.91 -13.86 23.70
C ASN A 122 -6.71 -14.63 23.13
N LEU A 123 -5.80 -13.91 22.48
CA LEU A 123 -4.61 -14.49 21.85
C LEU A 123 -3.72 -15.25 22.84
N ASN A 124 -3.58 -14.76 24.07
CA ASN A 124 -2.68 -15.36 25.06
C ASN A 124 -3.31 -16.57 25.74
N GLU A 125 -4.60 -16.51 26.03
CA GLU A 125 -5.34 -17.59 26.72
C GLU A 125 -5.54 -18.80 25.80
N SER A 126 -5.92 -18.57 24.54
CA SER A 126 -6.17 -19.64 23.56
C SER A 126 -4.97 -19.94 22.66
N LYS A 127 -3.74 -19.57 23.07
CA LYS A 127 -2.56 -19.62 22.19
C LYS A 127 -2.28 -21.01 21.63
N GLU A 128 -2.38 -22.05 22.45
CA GLU A 128 -2.15 -23.44 22.02
C GLU A 128 -3.18 -23.88 20.98
N LEU A 129 -4.47 -23.64 21.22
CA LEU A 129 -5.55 -23.93 20.27
C LEU A 129 -5.38 -23.18 18.94
N ILE A 130 -4.93 -21.92 18.99
CA ILE A 130 -4.64 -21.14 17.78
C ILE A 130 -3.48 -21.76 16.99
N GLN A 131 -2.40 -22.16 17.66
CA GLN A 131 -1.27 -22.81 17.01
C GLN A 131 -1.67 -24.15 16.39
N ASP A 132 -2.49 -24.94 17.08
CA ASP A 132 -2.99 -26.22 16.57
C ASP A 132 -3.91 -26.02 15.37
N LEU A 133 -4.80 -25.02 15.40
CA LEU A 133 -5.61 -24.64 14.24
C LEU A 133 -4.72 -24.26 13.05
N LEU A 134 -3.73 -23.38 13.24
CA LEU A 134 -2.85 -22.93 12.15
C LEU A 134 -2.01 -24.06 11.55
N ARG A 135 -1.60 -25.06 12.35
CA ARG A 135 -0.89 -26.25 11.85
C ARG A 135 -1.80 -27.20 11.07
N THR A 136 -3.07 -27.29 11.46
CA THR A 136 -4.01 -28.26 10.89
C THR A 136 -4.81 -27.72 9.72
N LEU A 137 -5.07 -26.40 9.67
CA LEU A 137 -5.86 -25.72 8.64
C LEU A 137 -5.47 -26.11 7.20
N PRO A 138 -4.18 -26.06 6.79
CA PRO A 138 -3.82 -26.45 5.43
C PRO A 138 -4.15 -27.91 5.11
N GLN A 139 -4.06 -28.80 6.10
CA GLN A 139 -4.32 -30.23 5.95
C GLN A 139 -5.81 -30.57 5.86
N MET A 140 -6.69 -29.74 6.44
CA MET A 140 -8.15 -29.96 6.46
C MET A 140 -8.76 -29.97 5.04
N PHE A 141 -8.18 -29.19 4.11
CA PHE A 141 -8.79 -28.93 2.80
C PHE A 141 -8.02 -29.55 1.61
N ILE A 142 -6.96 -30.33 1.84
CA ILE A 142 -6.12 -30.92 0.76
C ILE A 142 -6.94 -31.72 -0.26
N LYS A 143 -8.01 -32.37 0.17
CA LYS A 143 -8.88 -33.18 -0.68
C LYS A 143 -10.17 -32.47 -1.08
N SER A 144 -10.30 -31.16 -0.81
CA SER A 144 -11.47 -30.38 -1.17
C SER A 144 -11.63 -30.34 -2.68
N LEU A 145 -12.84 -30.62 -3.17
CA LEU A 145 -13.23 -30.48 -4.57
C LEU A 145 -14.15 -29.27 -4.79
N GLU A 146 -14.36 -28.46 -3.74
CA GLU A 146 -15.23 -27.29 -3.79
C GLU A 146 -14.61 -26.20 -4.66
N THR A 147 -15.23 -25.92 -5.79
CA THR A 147 -14.71 -24.91 -6.74
C THR A 147 -15.28 -23.51 -6.47
N GLN A 148 -16.37 -23.43 -5.71
CA GLN A 148 -17.08 -22.17 -5.47
C GLN A 148 -16.40 -21.34 -4.37
N SER A 149 -16.62 -20.03 -4.42
CA SER A 149 -16.07 -19.06 -3.46
C SER A 149 -17.14 -18.04 -3.06
N ALA A 150 -17.73 -18.22 -1.88
CA ALA A 150 -18.74 -17.37 -1.27
C ALA A 150 -18.14 -16.20 -0.46
N LEU A 151 -17.28 -15.39 -1.10
CA LEU A 151 -16.58 -14.29 -0.43
C LEU A 151 -17.53 -13.27 0.19
N GLY A 152 -18.57 -12.84 -0.53
CA GLY A 152 -19.46 -11.80 -0.03
C GLY A 152 -20.22 -12.21 1.24
N PRO A 153 -20.85 -13.40 1.30
CA PRO A 153 -21.40 -13.95 2.54
C PRO A 153 -20.36 -14.05 3.67
N ALA A 154 -19.14 -14.53 3.38
CA ALA A 154 -18.06 -14.60 4.36
C ALA A 154 -17.68 -13.21 4.93
N LEU A 155 -17.64 -12.17 4.09
CA LEU A 155 -17.39 -10.80 4.53
C LEU A 155 -18.54 -10.23 5.36
N GLN A 156 -19.80 -10.53 5.01
CA GLN A 156 -20.95 -10.13 5.82
C GLN A 156 -20.90 -10.78 7.21
N ALA A 157 -20.52 -12.06 7.26
CA ALA A 157 -20.30 -12.79 8.51
C ALA A 157 -19.17 -12.17 9.35
N ALA A 158 -18.03 -11.91 8.71
CA ALA A 158 -16.88 -11.29 9.34
C ALA A 158 -17.22 -9.90 9.90
N PHE A 159 -17.98 -9.09 9.15
CA PHE A 159 -18.47 -7.80 9.62
C PHE A 159 -19.40 -7.95 10.84
N LYS A 160 -20.39 -8.84 10.79
CA LYS A 160 -21.29 -9.10 11.93
C LYS A 160 -20.51 -9.51 13.19
N LEU A 161 -19.49 -10.37 13.05
CA LEU A 161 -18.63 -10.80 14.15
C LEU A 161 -17.76 -9.67 14.72
N MET A 162 -17.23 -8.79 13.87
CA MET A 162 -16.34 -7.70 14.26
C MET A 162 -17.05 -6.43 14.72
N SER A 163 -18.32 -6.24 14.35
CA SER A 163 -19.13 -5.04 14.61
C SER A 163 -19.11 -4.56 16.08
N PRO A 164 -19.20 -5.44 17.11
CA PRO A 164 -19.21 -4.98 18.50
C PRO A 164 -17.92 -4.25 18.93
N THR A 165 -16.77 -4.63 18.39
CA THR A 165 -15.46 -4.11 18.82
C THR A 165 -14.83 -3.18 17.80
N GLY A 166 -14.96 -3.46 16.51
CA GLY A 166 -14.04 -2.98 15.49
C GLY A 166 -12.82 -3.89 15.37
N GLY A 167 -11.83 -3.46 14.57
CA GLY A 167 -10.57 -4.16 14.39
C GLY A 167 -10.18 -4.30 12.92
N ARG A 168 -9.34 -5.30 12.63
CA ARG A 168 -8.80 -5.54 11.29
C ARG A 168 -9.22 -6.91 10.76
N ILE A 169 -9.89 -6.94 9.62
CA ILE A 169 -10.19 -8.14 8.85
C ILE A 169 -9.11 -8.29 7.77
N THR A 170 -8.45 -9.44 7.70
CA THR A 170 -7.49 -9.78 6.65
C THR A 170 -8.07 -10.89 5.79
N VAL A 171 -8.33 -10.58 4.53
CA VAL A 171 -9.03 -11.46 3.58
C VAL A 171 -8.02 -11.99 2.58
N PHE A 172 -8.01 -13.31 2.37
CA PHE A 172 -7.25 -13.96 1.31
C PHE A 172 -8.21 -14.53 0.29
N GLN A 173 -8.12 -14.07 -0.96
CA GLN A 173 -8.96 -14.47 -2.07
C GLN A 173 -8.07 -14.93 -3.23
N THR A 174 -8.45 -16.00 -3.92
CA THR A 174 -7.61 -16.57 -5.00
C THR A 174 -8.28 -16.59 -6.37
N GLN A 175 -9.58 -16.31 -6.43
CA GLN A 175 -10.36 -16.32 -7.66
C GLN A 175 -11.50 -15.29 -7.63
N LEU A 176 -12.25 -15.18 -8.73
CA LEU A 176 -13.48 -14.38 -8.79
C LEU A 176 -14.54 -14.96 -7.84
N PRO A 177 -15.15 -14.18 -6.92
CA PRO A 177 -16.25 -14.67 -6.09
C PRO A 177 -17.42 -15.17 -6.95
N SER A 178 -17.84 -16.41 -6.72
CA SER A 178 -18.73 -17.13 -7.63
C SER A 178 -20.11 -17.42 -7.06
N LEU A 179 -20.28 -17.28 -5.73
CA LEU A 179 -21.50 -17.71 -5.03
C LEU A 179 -21.96 -16.67 -3.98
N GLY A 180 -23.28 -16.55 -3.81
CA GLY A 180 -23.93 -15.70 -2.82
C GLY A 180 -23.91 -14.20 -3.15
N ALA A 181 -24.29 -13.39 -2.16
CA ALA A 181 -24.31 -11.94 -2.29
C ALA A 181 -22.93 -11.39 -2.72
N GLY A 182 -22.89 -10.47 -3.67
CA GLY A 182 -21.62 -9.90 -4.16
C GLY A 182 -20.81 -10.82 -5.10
N ALA A 183 -21.35 -11.97 -5.52
CA ALA A 183 -20.78 -12.76 -6.60
C ALA A 183 -20.61 -11.93 -7.88
N LEU A 184 -19.53 -12.20 -8.60
CA LEU A 184 -19.09 -11.42 -9.76
C LEU A 184 -19.08 -12.29 -11.01
N LYS A 185 -19.21 -11.64 -12.18
CA LYS A 185 -19.10 -12.30 -13.48
C LYS A 185 -17.84 -11.84 -14.21
N PRO A 186 -17.16 -12.72 -14.95
CA PRO A 186 -16.04 -12.32 -15.79
C PRO A 186 -16.52 -11.30 -16.82
N ARG A 187 -15.82 -10.19 -16.91
CA ARG A 187 -16.12 -9.07 -17.83
C ARG A 187 -14.90 -8.54 -18.57
N GLU A 188 -13.72 -9.08 -18.27
CA GLU A 188 -12.52 -8.86 -19.06
C GLU A 188 -12.60 -9.77 -20.30
N GLU A 189 -12.62 -9.17 -21.48
CA GLU A 189 -12.61 -9.88 -22.77
C GLU A 189 -11.16 -10.07 -23.25
N PRO A 190 -10.60 -11.30 -23.30
CA PRO A 190 -9.18 -11.53 -23.56
C PRO A 190 -8.69 -11.08 -24.96
N ASN A 191 -9.61 -10.98 -25.93
CA ASN A 191 -9.28 -10.82 -27.36
C ASN A 191 -9.74 -9.49 -27.96
N GLN A 192 -10.37 -8.60 -27.19
CA GLN A 192 -10.68 -7.27 -27.69
C GLN A 192 -9.45 -6.38 -27.51
N LYS A 193 -8.95 -5.80 -28.62
CA LYS A 193 -8.23 -4.52 -28.57
C LYS A 193 -9.23 -3.50 -28.05
N THR A 194 -9.48 -3.49 -26.75
CA THR A 194 -10.39 -2.56 -26.11
C THR A 194 -9.93 -1.18 -26.52
N SER A 195 -10.81 -0.46 -27.23
CA SER A 195 -10.59 0.96 -27.47
C SER A 195 -10.37 1.59 -26.09
N THR A 196 -9.49 2.58 -25.97
CA THR A 196 -9.22 3.21 -24.66
C THR A 196 -10.47 3.86 -24.04
N LYS A 197 -11.59 3.91 -24.76
CA LYS A 197 -12.89 4.39 -24.30
C LYS A 197 -13.72 3.34 -23.52
N ASP A 198 -13.44 2.04 -23.66
CA ASP A 198 -14.31 0.96 -23.15
C ASP A 198 -13.66 0.07 -22.06
N VAL A 199 -12.61 0.55 -21.39
CA VAL A 199 -11.97 -0.22 -20.30
C VAL A 199 -12.88 -0.21 -19.06
N PRO A 200 -13.35 -1.36 -18.55
CA PRO A 200 -14.33 -1.41 -17.46
C PRO A 200 -13.67 -1.17 -16.09
N LEU A 201 -13.24 0.07 -15.85
CA LEU A 201 -12.54 0.50 -14.63
C LEU A 201 -13.46 0.65 -13.41
N THR A 202 -14.78 0.74 -13.62
CA THR A 202 -15.77 0.94 -12.56
C THR A 202 -16.16 -0.39 -11.93
N PRO A 203 -16.46 -0.44 -10.62
CA PRO A 203 -17.02 -1.64 -9.99
C PRO A 203 -18.28 -2.14 -10.71
N SER A 204 -18.44 -3.45 -10.86
CA SER A 204 -19.63 -4.07 -11.46
C SER A 204 -20.82 -4.11 -10.50
N THR A 205 -20.58 -3.95 -9.20
CA THR A 205 -21.57 -3.93 -8.13
C THR A 205 -21.16 -2.94 -7.05
N ASP A 206 -22.13 -2.40 -6.31
CA ASP A 206 -21.90 -1.54 -5.16
C ASP A 206 -21.79 -2.31 -3.82
N PHE A 207 -21.96 -3.64 -3.85
CA PHE A 207 -21.93 -4.51 -2.66
C PHE A 207 -20.70 -4.27 -1.78
N TYR A 208 -19.49 -4.39 -2.35
CA TYR A 208 -18.23 -4.24 -1.60
C TYR A 208 -18.03 -2.83 -1.06
N LYS A 209 -18.51 -1.81 -1.79
CA LYS A 209 -18.47 -0.43 -1.31
C LYS A 209 -19.43 -0.23 -0.14
N LYS A 210 -20.68 -0.70 -0.23
CA LYS A 210 -21.67 -0.60 0.85
C LYS A 210 -21.15 -1.28 2.12
N LEU A 211 -20.68 -2.53 1.99
CA LEU A 211 -20.13 -3.27 3.13
C LEU A 211 -18.91 -2.58 3.75
N ALA A 212 -18.04 -1.96 2.95
CA ALA A 212 -16.92 -1.18 3.47
C ALA A 212 -17.35 0.05 4.27
N LEU A 213 -18.43 0.72 3.85
CA LEU A 213 -19.01 1.85 4.58
C LEU A 213 -19.59 1.39 5.92
N ASP A 214 -20.26 0.24 5.95
CA ASP A 214 -20.76 -0.38 7.18
C ASP A 214 -19.61 -0.75 8.12
N CYS A 215 -18.56 -1.38 7.59
CA CYS A 215 -17.31 -1.68 8.31
C CYS A 215 -16.70 -0.41 8.90
N SER A 216 -16.59 0.66 8.10
CA SER A 216 -16.05 1.94 8.54
C SER A 216 -16.90 2.61 9.62
N GLY A 217 -18.22 2.40 9.56
CA GLY A 217 -19.17 2.75 10.62
C GLY A 217 -18.80 2.15 11.98
N GLN A 218 -18.37 0.89 11.98
CA GLN A 218 -18.06 0.10 13.18
C GLN A 218 -16.56 -0.01 13.49
N GLN A 219 -15.73 0.87 12.93
CA GLN A 219 -14.28 0.87 13.17
C GLN A 219 -13.60 -0.45 12.75
N VAL A 220 -14.12 -1.08 11.69
CA VAL A 220 -13.55 -2.26 11.04
C VAL A 220 -12.85 -1.85 9.74
N ALA A 221 -11.56 -2.19 9.59
CA ALA A 221 -10.86 -2.11 8.31
C ALA A 221 -10.78 -3.50 7.67
N VAL A 222 -10.80 -3.54 6.33
CA VAL A 222 -10.67 -4.79 5.57
C VAL A 222 -9.48 -4.71 4.63
N ASP A 223 -8.44 -5.48 4.91
CA ASP A 223 -7.27 -5.65 4.05
C ASP A 223 -7.47 -6.86 3.11
N LEU A 224 -7.27 -6.67 1.81
CA LEU A 224 -7.46 -7.69 0.78
C LEU A 224 -6.10 -8.17 0.25
N PHE A 225 -5.85 -9.47 0.37
CA PHE A 225 -4.77 -10.19 -0.30
C PHE A 225 -5.38 -10.99 -1.46
N LEU A 226 -5.16 -10.53 -2.69
CA LEU A 226 -5.62 -11.20 -3.91
C LEU A 226 -4.45 -11.98 -4.54
N LEU A 227 -4.55 -13.30 -4.54
CA LEU A 227 -3.53 -14.23 -5.04
C LEU A 227 -4.02 -14.98 -6.29
N SER A 228 -4.55 -14.24 -7.26
CA SER A 228 -5.24 -14.83 -8.40
C SER A 228 -4.33 -15.08 -9.61
N GLY A 229 -4.50 -16.25 -10.25
CA GLY A 229 -3.88 -16.56 -11.55
C GLY A 229 -4.66 -16.01 -12.75
N GLN A 230 -5.96 -15.78 -12.57
CA GLN A 230 -6.91 -15.31 -13.58
C GLN A 230 -7.61 -14.03 -13.14
N TYR A 231 -8.35 -13.42 -14.06
CA TYR A 231 -9.19 -12.25 -13.78
C TYR A 231 -10.11 -12.48 -12.57
N SER A 232 -10.11 -11.53 -11.62
CA SER A 232 -10.88 -11.59 -10.37
C SER A 232 -11.63 -10.28 -10.06
N ASP A 233 -11.70 -9.35 -11.01
CA ASP A 233 -12.42 -8.08 -10.89
C ASP A 233 -12.00 -7.24 -9.66
N LEU A 234 -10.71 -6.89 -9.61
CA LEU A 234 -10.14 -6.08 -8.54
C LEU A 234 -10.78 -4.69 -8.45
N ALA A 235 -11.38 -4.18 -9.54
CA ALA A 235 -12.14 -2.93 -9.51
C ALA A 235 -13.30 -3.00 -8.52
N SER A 236 -14.00 -4.14 -8.50
CA SER A 236 -15.09 -4.40 -7.56
C SER A 236 -14.55 -4.79 -6.18
N LEU A 237 -13.63 -5.76 -6.10
CA LEU A 237 -13.12 -6.27 -4.83
C LEU A 237 -12.37 -5.21 -4.02
N GLY A 238 -11.52 -4.41 -4.67
CA GLY A 238 -10.71 -3.38 -4.02
C GLY A 238 -11.52 -2.29 -3.31
N CYS A 239 -12.82 -2.17 -3.62
CA CYS A 239 -13.72 -1.27 -2.89
C CYS A 239 -13.82 -1.61 -1.41
N ILE A 240 -13.71 -2.90 -1.03
CA ILE A 240 -13.83 -3.31 0.37
C ILE A 240 -12.75 -2.65 1.23
N SER A 241 -11.53 -2.54 0.71
CA SER A 241 -10.39 -1.91 1.37
C SER A 241 -10.39 -0.40 1.21
N ARG A 242 -10.70 0.11 0.00
CA ARG A 242 -10.66 1.56 -0.29
C ARG A 242 -11.52 2.37 0.67
N TYR A 243 -12.74 1.92 0.95
CA TYR A 243 -13.69 2.69 1.77
C TYR A 243 -13.70 2.31 3.27
N SER A 244 -12.94 1.28 3.66
CA SER A 244 -12.75 0.89 5.07
C SER A 244 -11.37 1.28 5.63
N ALA A 245 -10.58 2.04 4.87
CA ALA A 245 -9.18 2.38 5.17
C ALA A 245 -8.23 1.16 5.28
N GLY A 246 -8.56 0.07 4.58
CA GLY A 246 -7.67 -1.07 4.41
C GLY A 246 -6.69 -0.90 3.25
N SER A 247 -5.99 -1.99 2.95
CA SER A 247 -4.91 -2.10 1.97
C SER A 247 -5.24 -3.22 0.98
N VAL A 248 -4.76 -3.07 -0.26
CA VAL A 248 -4.87 -4.10 -1.29
C VAL A 248 -3.47 -4.62 -1.60
N HIS A 249 -3.29 -5.93 -1.52
CA HIS A 249 -2.08 -6.65 -1.90
C HIS A 249 -2.43 -7.60 -3.05
N TYR A 250 -1.62 -7.60 -4.11
CA TYR A 250 -1.89 -8.37 -5.32
C TYR A 250 -0.68 -9.22 -5.72
N TYR A 251 -0.91 -10.52 -5.87
CA TYR A 251 0.09 -11.52 -6.25
C TYR A 251 -0.41 -12.27 -7.48
N GLN A 252 -0.16 -11.68 -8.65
CA GLN A 252 -0.59 -12.25 -9.93
C GLN A 252 0.09 -13.59 -10.20
N ALA A 253 -0.70 -14.64 -10.42
CA ALA A 253 -0.20 -16.00 -10.65
C ALA A 253 0.70 -16.51 -9.51
N TYR A 254 0.29 -16.26 -8.27
CA TYR A 254 0.86 -16.89 -7.09
C TYR A 254 0.69 -18.41 -7.16
N HIS A 255 1.79 -19.14 -6.97
CA HIS A 255 1.77 -20.59 -6.88
C HIS A 255 3.04 -21.11 -6.22
N HIS A 256 2.91 -22.02 -5.25
CA HIS A 256 4.04 -22.51 -4.47
C HIS A 256 5.13 -23.21 -5.30
N GLN A 257 4.75 -24.03 -6.27
CA GLN A 257 5.69 -24.72 -7.17
C GLN A 257 6.10 -23.87 -8.39
N HIS A 258 5.14 -23.27 -9.09
CA HIS A 258 5.39 -22.60 -10.37
C HIS A 258 5.95 -21.17 -10.22
N ASN A 259 5.75 -20.53 -9.06
CA ASN A 259 6.20 -19.16 -8.83
C ASN A 259 6.71 -18.94 -7.39
N PRO A 260 7.82 -19.60 -7.00
CA PRO A 260 8.36 -19.53 -5.64
C PRO A 260 8.81 -18.11 -5.24
N LEU A 261 9.13 -17.23 -6.20
CA LEU A 261 9.46 -15.84 -5.94
C LEU A 261 8.30 -15.09 -5.28
N LEU A 262 7.06 -15.33 -5.73
CA LEU A 262 5.89 -14.73 -5.11
C LEU A 262 5.58 -15.31 -3.73
N VAL A 263 5.97 -16.56 -3.46
CA VAL A 263 5.89 -17.16 -2.12
C VAL A 263 6.79 -16.40 -1.16
N GLU A 264 8.05 -16.18 -1.52
CA GLU A 264 8.99 -15.43 -0.70
C GLU A 264 8.54 -13.97 -0.52
N LYS A 265 8.04 -13.35 -1.59
CA LYS A 265 7.48 -12.00 -1.55
C LYS A 265 6.32 -11.94 -0.54
N LEU A 266 5.35 -12.85 -0.63
CA LEU A 266 4.22 -12.93 0.30
C LEU A 266 4.72 -13.11 1.73
N GLN A 267 5.66 -14.01 1.99
CA GLN A 267 6.21 -14.24 3.34
C GLN A 267 6.82 -12.96 3.94
N LYS A 268 7.66 -12.24 3.17
CA LYS A 268 8.30 -11.01 3.62
C LYS A 268 7.29 -9.88 3.84
N GLU A 269 6.39 -9.67 2.90
CA GLU A 269 5.36 -8.62 2.99
C GLU A 269 4.36 -8.91 4.10
N LEU A 270 3.94 -10.17 4.25
CA LEU A 270 3.04 -10.60 5.33
C LEU A 270 3.71 -10.45 6.69
N LYS A 271 4.99 -10.81 6.83
CA LYS A 271 5.76 -10.54 8.06
C LYS A 271 5.75 -9.06 8.44
N ARG A 272 5.98 -8.15 7.47
CA ARG A 272 5.86 -6.70 7.70
C ARG A 272 4.43 -6.32 8.09
N TYR A 273 3.42 -6.83 7.39
CA TYR A 273 2.01 -6.54 7.63
C TYR A 273 1.53 -6.97 9.03
N LEU A 274 2.04 -8.10 9.53
CA LEU A 274 1.71 -8.66 10.83
C LEU A 274 2.42 -7.92 11.96
N THR A 275 3.67 -7.47 11.76
CA THR A 275 4.52 -6.92 12.83
C THR A 275 4.64 -5.39 12.85
N ARG A 276 4.24 -4.69 11.77
CA ARG A 276 4.24 -3.23 11.73
C ARG A 276 3.29 -2.64 12.77
N LYS A 277 3.61 -1.44 13.26
CA LYS A 277 2.69 -0.68 14.14
C LYS A 277 1.33 -0.48 13.46
N ILE A 278 0.27 -0.39 14.25
CA ILE A 278 -1.09 -0.12 13.77
C ILE A 278 -1.84 0.74 14.78
N GLY A 279 -2.68 1.65 14.27
CA GLY A 279 -3.66 2.39 15.05
C GLY A 279 -5.09 1.94 14.70
N PHE A 280 -5.96 1.95 15.69
CA PHE A 280 -7.37 1.56 15.58
C PHE A 280 -8.29 2.76 15.80
N GLU A 281 -9.53 2.67 15.31
CA GLU A 281 -10.61 3.65 15.49
C GLU A 281 -10.12 5.09 15.29
N ALA A 282 -9.37 5.28 14.21
CA ALA A 282 -8.67 6.52 13.95
C ALA A 282 -9.53 7.49 13.14
N VAL A 283 -9.26 8.76 13.35
CA VAL A 283 -9.78 9.84 12.52
C VAL A 283 -8.65 10.82 12.24
N MET A 284 -8.60 11.33 11.01
CA MET A 284 -7.64 12.33 10.61
C MET A 284 -8.37 13.59 10.15
N ARG A 285 -7.98 14.74 10.72
CA ARG A 285 -8.46 16.05 10.27
C ARG A 285 -7.29 16.89 9.80
N ILE A 286 -7.45 17.55 8.66
CA ILE A 286 -6.50 18.54 8.17
C ILE A 286 -7.11 19.92 8.32
N ARG A 287 -6.41 20.80 9.03
CA ARG A 287 -6.75 22.21 9.18
C ARG A 287 -5.78 23.05 8.36
N CYS A 288 -6.25 24.19 7.86
CA CYS A 288 -5.43 25.16 7.17
C CYS A 288 -5.78 26.58 7.60
N THR A 289 -4.88 27.53 7.35
CA THR A 289 -5.12 28.96 7.58
C THR A 289 -6.37 29.44 6.84
N LYS A 290 -7.13 30.36 7.44
CA LYS A 290 -8.32 30.96 6.83
C LYS A 290 -8.02 31.48 5.41
N GLY A 291 -8.92 31.23 4.48
CA GLY A 291 -8.77 31.55 3.05
C GLY A 291 -8.31 30.36 2.23
N LEU A 292 -7.77 29.32 2.87
CA LEU A 292 -7.54 28.01 2.27
C LEU A 292 -8.71 27.07 2.57
N SER A 293 -9.02 26.17 1.64
CA SER A 293 -10.02 25.13 1.81
C SER A 293 -9.51 23.80 1.25
N ILE A 294 -10.05 22.68 1.77
CA ILE A 294 -9.80 21.35 1.23
C ILE A 294 -10.78 21.10 0.09
N HIS A 295 -10.26 20.83 -1.11
CA HIS A 295 -11.09 20.53 -2.28
C HIS A 295 -11.37 19.03 -2.42
N THR A 296 -10.32 18.19 -2.36
CA THR A 296 -10.48 16.74 -2.57
C THR A 296 -9.39 15.97 -1.83
N PHE A 297 -9.79 14.89 -1.14
CA PHE A 297 -8.86 13.92 -0.57
C PHE A 297 -8.65 12.74 -1.53
N HIS A 298 -7.44 12.18 -1.51
CA HIS A 298 -7.08 10.98 -2.24
C HIS A 298 -6.38 9.98 -1.31
N GLY A 299 -6.88 8.74 -1.30
CA GLY A 299 -6.42 7.65 -0.43
C GLY A 299 -7.51 6.64 -0.13
N ASN A 300 -7.21 5.72 0.80
CA ASN A 300 -8.17 4.76 1.33
C ASN A 300 -8.69 5.26 2.68
N PHE A 301 -9.96 5.64 2.71
CA PHE A 301 -10.65 6.20 3.88
C PHE A 301 -12.15 6.29 3.60
N PHE A 302 -12.90 6.67 4.62
CA PHE A 302 -14.26 7.18 4.47
C PHE A 302 -14.34 8.66 4.88
N VAL A 303 -14.87 9.51 4.00
CA VAL A 303 -15.03 10.95 4.28
C VAL A 303 -16.27 11.17 5.14
N ARG A 304 -16.12 11.76 6.33
CA ARG A 304 -17.21 12.08 7.26
C ARG A 304 -17.70 13.52 7.14
N SER A 305 -16.78 14.44 6.88
CA SER A 305 -17.04 15.85 6.56
C SER A 305 -15.97 16.35 5.58
N THR A 306 -16.09 17.59 5.12
CA THR A 306 -15.16 18.21 4.15
C THR A 306 -13.69 18.19 4.57
N ASP A 307 -13.40 18.09 5.87
CA ASP A 307 -12.05 18.12 6.44
C ASP A 307 -11.71 16.88 7.31
N LEU A 308 -12.62 15.92 7.45
CA LEU A 308 -12.50 14.79 8.39
C LEU A 308 -12.58 13.43 7.69
N LEU A 309 -11.53 12.65 7.87
CA LEU A 309 -11.41 11.28 7.40
C LEU A 309 -11.62 10.29 8.54
N SER A 310 -12.46 9.28 8.30
CA SER A 310 -12.61 8.09 9.12
C SER A 310 -11.63 7.02 8.64
N LEU A 311 -10.79 6.56 9.56
CA LEU A 311 -9.72 5.60 9.35
C LEU A 311 -9.86 4.47 10.39
N PRO A 312 -10.75 3.49 10.17
CA PRO A 312 -10.92 2.35 11.08
C PRO A 312 -9.60 1.73 11.52
N ASN A 313 -8.65 1.60 10.58
CA ASN A 313 -7.25 1.41 10.86
C ASN A 313 -6.37 2.45 10.18
N VAL A 314 -5.23 2.73 10.80
CA VAL A 314 -4.13 3.47 10.22
C VAL A 314 -2.85 2.67 10.35
N ASN A 315 -2.10 2.55 9.26
CA ASN A 315 -0.84 1.83 9.21
C ASN A 315 0.28 2.77 8.75
N PRO A 316 1.54 2.50 9.14
CA PRO A 316 2.67 3.41 8.88
C PRO A 316 3.09 3.47 7.41
N ASP A 317 2.54 2.62 6.55
CA ASP A 317 2.95 2.51 5.15
C ASP A 317 1.93 3.17 4.21
N ALA A 318 0.83 3.74 4.72
CA ALA A 318 -0.20 4.41 3.92
C ALA A 318 0.10 5.89 3.71
N GLY A 319 0.05 6.33 2.45
CA GLY A 319 0.09 7.72 2.03
C GLY A 319 -1.29 8.30 1.71
N TYR A 320 -1.42 9.61 1.84
CA TYR A 320 -2.62 10.37 1.48
C TYR A 320 -2.21 11.64 0.73
N ALA A 321 -3.02 12.08 -0.22
CA ALA A 321 -2.83 13.34 -0.94
C ALA A 321 -4.10 14.19 -0.84
N VAL A 322 -3.94 15.51 -0.82
CA VAL A 322 -5.05 16.46 -0.70
C VAL A 322 -4.87 17.60 -1.67
N GLN A 323 -5.89 17.84 -2.48
CA GLN A 323 -6.01 19.03 -3.31
C GLN A 323 -6.58 20.16 -2.47
N MET A 324 -5.89 21.31 -2.48
CA MET A 324 -6.29 22.52 -1.77
C MET A 324 -6.83 23.58 -2.76
N SER A 325 -7.71 24.44 -2.27
CA SER A 325 -8.17 25.65 -2.98
C SER A 325 -7.86 26.91 -2.17
N VAL A 326 -7.72 28.03 -2.88
CA VAL A 326 -7.58 29.37 -2.29
C VAL A 326 -8.91 30.11 -2.55
N GLU A 327 -9.71 30.28 -1.51
CA GLU A 327 -11.06 30.88 -1.58
C GLU A 327 -11.05 32.37 -1.24
N GLU A 328 -10.13 32.80 -0.37
CA GLU A 328 -9.93 34.21 -0.01
C GLU A 328 -8.50 34.63 -0.35
N SER A 329 -8.30 35.91 -0.66
CA SER A 329 -6.96 36.46 -0.88
C SER A 329 -6.08 36.29 0.37
N LEU A 330 -4.85 35.81 0.16
CA LEU A 330 -3.86 35.59 1.22
C LEU A 330 -2.85 36.74 1.32
N THR A 331 -3.06 37.84 0.58
CA THR A 331 -2.09 38.94 0.41
C THR A 331 -1.67 39.63 1.71
N ASP A 332 -2.52 39.60 2.74
CA ASP A 332 -2.23 40.22 4.04
C ASP A 332 -1.45 39.30 4.99
N MET A 333 -1.20 38.05 4.56
CA MET A 333 -0.50 37.04 5.35
C MET A 333 0.91 36.83 4.79
N GLN A 334 1.90 36.70 5.67
CA GLN A 334 3.26 36.31 5.28
C GLN A 334 3.45 34.79 5.23
N VAL A 335 2.68 34.07 6.03
CA VAL A 335 2.80 32.62 6.22
C VAL A 335 1.40 32.01 6.32
N VAL A 336 1.21 30.88 5.67
CA VAL A 336 0.06 29.99 5.88
C VAL A 336 0.52 28.69 6.54
N CYS A 337 -0.39 28.07 7.26
CA CYS A 337 -0.15 26.85 8.02
C CYS A 337 -1.13 25.76 7.61
N PHE A 338 -0.62 24.54 7.53
CA PHE A 338 -1.39 23.31 7.39
C PHE A 338 -1.10 22.44 8.61
N GLN A 339 -2.13 21.89 9.23
CA GLN A 339 -1.98 21.02 10.37
C GLN A 339 -2.82 19.76 10.20
N SER A 340 -2.15 18.61 10.11
CA SER A 340 -2.80 17.30 10.18
C SER A 340 -2.82 16.82 11.63
N ALA A 341 -3.99 16.39 12.10
CA ALA A 341 -4.18 15.79 13.41
C ALA A 341 -4.82 14.41 13.25
N LEU A 342 -4.06 13.37 13.61
CA LEU A 342 -4.48 11.97 13.60
C LEU A 342 -4.75 11.51 15.03
N LEU A 343 -6.03 11.36 15.37
CA LEU A 343 -6.47 10.76 16.63
C LEU A 343 -6.65 9.26 16.41
N TYR A 344 -6.04 8.42 17.25
CA TYR A 344 -6.12 6.96 17.12
C TYR A 344 -5.96 6.25 18.46
N THR A 345 -6.36 4.98 18.51
CA THR A 345 -6.09 4.08 19.63
C THR A 345 -4.87 3.22 19.30
N SER A 346 -3.83 3.29 20.11
CA SER A 346 -2.61 2.50 19.94
C SER A 346 -2.88 1.02 20.20
N SER A 347 -2.02 0.14 19.70
CA SER A 347 -2.08 -1.30 20.03
C SER A 347 -1.89 -1.63 21.52
N LYS A 348 -1.48 -0.65 22.33
CA LYS A 348 -1.39 -0.77 23.80
C LYS A 348 -2.67 -0.33 24.51
N GLY A 349 -3.67 0.18 23.81
CA GLY A 349 -4.94 0.62 24.39
C GLY A 349 -4.93 2.07 24.87
N GLU A 350 -4.03 2.89 24.33
CA GLU A 350 -3.94 4.31 24.66
C GLU A 350 -4.55 5.15 23.54
N ARG A 351 -5.36 6.13 23.89
CA ARG A 351 -5.83 7.14 22.93
C ARG A 351 -4.75 8.20 22.73
N ARG A 352 -4.26 8.36 21.50
CA ARG A 352 -3.17 9.28 21.15
C ARG A 352 -3.58 10.21 20.02
N ILE A 353 -2.99 11.41 20.00
CA ILE A 353 -3.17 12.38 18.91
C ILE A 353 -1.79 12.71 18.34
N ARG A 354 -1.52 12.30 17.11
CA ARG A 354 -0.33 12.71 16.37
C ARG A 354 -0.63 13.95 15.55
N VAL A 355 0.21 14.98 15.68
CA VAL A 355 0.06 16.26 14.98
C VAL A 355 1.28 16.51 14.12
N HIS A 356 1.03 16.92 12.88
CA HIS A 356 2.04 17.41 11.93
C HIS A 356 1.65 18.82 11.51
N THR A 357 2.55 19.78 11.70
CA THR A 357 2.35 21.19 11.34
C THR A 357 3.35 21.61 10.27
N LEU A 358 2.87 22.17 9.17
CA LEU A 358 3.66 22.68 8.05
C LEU A 358 3.34 24.17 7.86
N CYS A 359 4.36 25.01 7.88
CA CYS A 359 4.24 26.45 7.59
C CYS A 359 4.91 26.74 6.25
N LEU A 360 4.23 27.48 5.37
CA LEU A 360 4.72 27.88 4.05
C LEU A 360 4.62 29.40 3.88
N PRO A 361 5.60 30.06 3.25
CA PRO A 361 5.53 31.48 2.95
C PRO A 361 4.47 31.76 1.88
N VAL A 362 3.83 32.92 1.98
CA VAL A 362 2.93 33.46 0.95
C VAL A 362 3.73 34.37 0.03
N VAL A 363 3.52 34.21 -1.29
CA VAL A 363 4.18 35.00 -2.33
C VAL A 363 3.14 35.62 -3.25
N ASN A 364 3.48 36.76 -3.85
CA ASN A 364 2.60 37.49 -4.76
C ASN A 364 3.15 37.63 -6.19
N GLN A 365 4.33 37.06 -6.46
CA GLN A 365 4.93 37.00 -7.79
C GLN A 365 4.93 35.57 -8.32
N LEU A 366 4.59 35.42 -9.60
CA LEU A 366 4.53 34.11 -10.24
C LEU A 366 5.92 33.43 -10.31
N SER A 367 7.00 34.21 -10.42
CA SER A 367 8.38 33.73 -10.34
C SER A 367 8.64 32.94 -9.06
N ASP A 368 8.13 33.43 -7.92
CA ASP A 368 8.34 32.80 -6.62
C ASP A 368 7.50 31.53 -6.47
N VAL A 369 6.31 31.47 -7.09
CA VAL A 369 5.48 30.25 -7.17
C VAL A 369 6.24 29.15 -7.90
N TYR A 370 6.84 29.46 -9.06
CA TYR A 370 7.67 28.48 -9.77
C TYR A 370 8.90 28.09 -8.98
N LEU A 371 9.56 29.03 -8.29
CA LEU A 371 10.75 28.74 -7.48
C LEU A 371 10.45 27.75 -6.35
N GLY A 372 9.28 27.88 -5.71
CA GLY A 372 8.83 27.01 -4.62
C GLY A 372 8.17 25.69 -5.05
N ALA A 373 8.09 25.40 -6.34
CA ALA A 373 7.39 24.22 -6.85
C ALA A 373 8.15 22.92 -6.57
N ASP A 374 7.51 21.98 -5.86
CA ASP A 374 7.97 20.60 -5.71
C ASP A 374 7.40 19.73 -6.84
N VAL A 375 8.24 19.42 -7.82
CA VAL A 375 7.84 18.65 -9.00
C VAL A 375 7.42 17.21 -8.69
N GLN A 376 7.95 16.59 -7.63
CA GLN A 376 7.54 15.24 -7.25
C GLN A 376 6.16 15.28 -6.59
N ALA A 377 5.92 16.22 -5.68
CA ALA A 377 4.63 16.39 -5.04
C ALA A 377 3.52 16.75 -6.06
N ILE A 378 3.82 17.65 -7.01
CA ILE A 378 2.92 18.00 -8.11
C ILE A 378 2.58 16.74 -8.93
N THR A 379 3.59 15.95 -9.31
CA THR A 379 3.37 14.71 -10.07
C THR A 379 2.53 13.71 -9.29
N GLY A 380 2.80 13.52 -7.99
CA GLY A 380 2.04 12.62 -7.13
C GLY A 380 0.57 13.01 -6.99
N LEU A 381 0.28 14.31 -6.83
CA LEU A 381 -1.09 14.81 -6.78
C LEU A 381 -1.80 14.65 -8.13
N LEU A 382 -1.13 14.99 -9.24
CA LEU A 382 -1.68 14.82 -10.58
C LEU A 382 -1.98 13.36 -10.91
N ALA A 383 -1.13 12.42 -10.46
CA ALA A 383 -1.40 10.99 -10.61
C ALA A 383 -2.69 10.58 -9.89
N ASN A 384 -2.90 11.08 -8.67
CA ASN A 384 -4.13 10.84 -7.92
C ASN A 384 -5.38 11.40 -8.62
N MET A 385 -5.29 12.62 -9.14
CA MET A 385 -6.36 13.25 -9.92
C MET A 385 -6.63 12.49 -11.23
N ALA A 386 -5.58 11.99 -11.90
CA ALA A 386 -5.71 11.21 -13.12
C ALA A 386 -6.38 9.85 -12.89
N VAL A 387 -6.16 9.19 -11.75
CA VAL A 387 -6.91 7.98 -11.36
C VAL A 387 -8.39 8.30 -11.25
N ASP A 388 -8.75 9.37 -10.51
CA ASP A 388 -10.15 9.73 -10.32
C ASP A 388 -10.80 10.13 -11.67
N ARG A 389 -10.08 10.87 -12.52
CA ARG A 389 -10.53 11.22 -13.88
C ARG A 389 -10.72 10.00 -14.78
N SER A 390 -9.84 8.99 -14.67
CA SER A 390 -9.94 7.76 -15.46
C SER A 390 -11.22 6.99 -15.16
N ILE A 391 -11.68 7.02 -13.90
CA ILE A 391 -12.89 6.31 -13.44
C ILE A 391 -14.16 7.13 -13.72
N SER A 392 -14.10 8.46 -13.54
CA SER A 392 -15.26 9.36 -13.65
C SER A 392 -15.55 9.84 -15.08
N ALA A 393 -14.54 9.88 -15.95
CA ALA A 393 -14.67 10.28 -17.35
C ALA A 393 -14.11 9.18 -18.26
N SER A 394 -12.83 9.27 -18.65
CA SER A 394 -12.17 8.22 -19.43
C SER A 394 -10.65 8.24 -19.21
N LEU A 395 -10.00 7.14 -19.60
CA LEU A 395 -8.54 7.03 -19.59
C LEU A 395 -7.87 8.08 -20.50
N ASN A 396 -8.48 8.39 -21.64
CA ASN A 396 -7.95 9.41 -22.55
C ASN A 396 -8.03 10.80 -21.93
N ASP A 397 -9.16 11.16 -21.31
CA ASP A 397 -9.31 12.47 -20.68
C ASP A 397 -8.32 12.66 -19.54
N ALA A 398 -8.01 11.59 -18.78
CA ALA A 398 -6.98 11.62 -17.76
C ALA A 398 -5.58 11.86 -18.35
N ARG A 399 -5.25 11.20 -19.47
CA ARG A 399 -3.97 11.36 -20.16
C ARG A 399 -3.82 12.77 -20.74
N ASP A 400 -4.86 13.28 -21.39
CA ASP A 400 -4.86 14.62 -21.98
C ASP A 400 -4.71 15.68 -20.90
N ALA A 401 -5.39 15.52 -19.75
CA ALA A 401 -5.22 16.40 -18.60
C ALA A 401 -3.78 16.42 -18.05
N LEU A 402 -3.11 15.25 -17.99
CA LEU A 402 -1.70 15.18 -17.58
C LEU A 402 -0.77 15.91 -18.55
N VAL A 403 -1.00 15.76 -19.85
CA VAL A 403 -0.23 16.48 -20.89
C VAL A 403 -0.47 17.99 -20.80
N ASN A 404 -1.74 18.39 -20.68
CA ASN A 404 -2.11 19.80 -20.56
C ASN A 404 -1.50 20.45 -19.32
N ALA A 405 -1.39 19.75 -18.19
CA ALA A 405 -0.71 20.28 -17.01
C ALA A 405 0.73 20.72 -17.29
N VAL A 406 1.47 19.98 -18.13
CA VAL A 406 2.83 20.36 -18.57
C VAL A 406 2.78 21.54 -19.54
N ILE A 407 1.91 21.48 -20.54
CA ILE A 407 1.78 22.53 -21.56
C ILE A 407 1.43 23.87 -20.91
N ASP A 408 0.39 23.89 -20.08
CA ASP A 408 -0.15 25.09 -19.47
C ASP A 408 0.84 25.71 -18.48
N SER A 409 1.47 24.88 -17.64
CA SER A 409 2.45 25.37 -16.65
C SER A 409 3.70 25.95 -17.30
N LEU A 410 4.26 25.32 -18.34
CA LEU A 410 5.44 25.84 -19.03
C LEU A 410 5.11 27.02 -19.94
N SER A 411 3.93 27.03 -20.57
CA SER A 411 3.45 28.18 -21.36
C SER A 411 3.26 29.42 -20.48
N ALA A 412 2.65 29.26 -19.30
CA ALA A 412 2.51 30.35 -18.33
C ALA A 412 3.88 30.87 -17.85
N TYR A 413 4.86 29.99 -17.63
CA TYR A 413 6.23 30.40 -17.28
C TYR A 413 6.88 31.23 -18.39
N CYS A 414 6.82 30.73 -19.63
CA CYS A 414 7.43 31.40 -20.79
C CYS A 414 6.79 32.75 -21.12
N SER A 415 5.48 32.89 -20.92
CA SER A 415 4.74 34.11 -21.25
C SER A 415 4.78 35.16 -20.13
N SER A 416 4.78 34.73 -18.87
CA SER A 416 4.54 35.62 -17.72
C SER A 416 5.75 35.81 -16.80
N VAL A 417 6.80 34.98 -16.92
CA VAL A 417 7.98 35.04 -16.04
C VAL A 417 9.26 35.34 -16.82
N LEU A 418 9.44 34.74 -18.00
CA LEU A 418 10.63 34.98 -18.82
C LEU A 418 10.58 36.38 -19.44
N THR A 419 11.64 37.16 -19.21
CA THR A 419 11.82 38.48 -19.83
C THR A 419 12.46 38.39 -21.22
N ILE A 420 13.23 37.33 -21.49
CA ILE A 420 13.90 37.09 -22.78
C ILE A 420 13.44 35.75 -23.32
N GLN A 421 12.80 35.78 -24.49
CA GLN A 421 12.43 34.57 -25.21
C GLN A 421 13.67 33.97 -25.90
N GLN A 422 13.95 32.70 -25.61
CA GLN A 422 14.99 31.93 -26.28
C GLN A 422 14.39 30.82 -27.13
N PRO A 423 15.05 30.39 -28.23
CA PRO A 423 14.59 29.26 -29.01
C PRO A 423 14.65 27.97 -28.18
N GLY A 424 13.54 27.24 -28.11
CA GLY A 424 13.42 25.96 -27.40
C GLY A 424 12.34 25.96 -26.32
N LEU A 425 12.14 24.80 -25.70
CA LEU A 425 11.23 24.66 -24.56
C LEU A 425 11.96 25.05 -23.27
N MET A 426 11.60 26.20 -22.71
CA MET A 426 12.18 26.69 -21.47
C MET A 426 11.36 26.18 -20.26
N ALA A 427 12.06 25.76 -19.21
CA ALA A 427 11.45 25.36 -17.95
C ALA A 427 12.25 25.95 -16.77
N PRO A 428 11.60 26.34 -15.67
CA PRO A 428 12.30 26.72 -14.45
C PRO A 428 13.04 25.52 -13.86
N ALA A 429 14.11 25.77 -13.10
CA ALA A 429 14.94 24.70 -12.52
C ALA A 429 14.12 23.72 -11.64
N SER A 430 13.11 24.21 -10.93
CA SER A 430 12.17 23.43 -10.11
C SER A 430 11.33 22.44 -10.92
N LEU A 431 10.94 22.80 -12.15
CA LEU A 431 10.09 21.97 -13.02
C LEU A 431 10.85 21.31 -14.18
N ARG A 432 12.19 21.32 -14.17
CA ARG A 432 13.02 20.74 -15.25
C ARG A 432 12.73 19.25 -15.52
N LEU A 433 12.31 18.50 -14.50
CA LEU A 433 11.95 17.08 -14.60
C LEU A 433 10.45 16.85 -14.83
N PHE A 434 9.64 17.91 -14.86
CA PHE A 434 8.19 17.77 -14.93
C PHE A 434 7.71 17.08 -16.21
N PRO A 435 8.21 17.44 -17.42
CA PRO A 435 7.86 16.70 -18.64
C PRO A 435 8.28 15.23 -18.59
N LEU A 436 9.43 14.93 -17.98
CA LEU A 436 9.94 13.57 -17.84
C LEU A 436 9.04 12.71 -16.93
N PHE A 437 8.65 13.25 -15.78
CA PHE A 437 7.78 12.54 -14.84
C PHE A 437 6.38 12.33 -15.40
N ILE A 438 5.82 13.31 -16.12
CA ILE A 438 4.54 13.12 -16.80
C ILE A 438 4.64 12.08 -17.93
N LEU A 439 5.74 12.06 -18.68
CA LEU A 439 5.98 11.01 -19.67
C LEU A 439 6.05 9.61 -19.02
N ALA A 440 6.76 9.48 -17.90
CA ALA A 440 6.85 8.23 -17.16
C ALA A 440 5.49 7.79 -16.61
N LEU A 441 4.70 8.73 -16.07
CA LEU A 441 3.33 8.49 -15.61
C LEU A 441 2.41 8.01 -16.75
N LEU A 442 2.47 8.65 -17.93
CA LEU A 442 1.70 8.25 -19.12
C LEU A 442 2.08 6.87 -19.67
N LYS A 443 3.27 6.37 -19.34
CA LYS A 443 3.75 5.03 -19.67
C LYS A 443 3.46 3.99 -18.59
N GLN A 444 3.06 4.42 -17.39
CA GLN A 444 2.74 3.51 -16.31
C GLN A 444 1.46 2.71 -16.59
N LYS A 445 1.38 1.47 -16.12
CA LYS A 445 0.28 0.50 -16.28
C LYS A 445 -1.09 1.09 -15.95
N ALA A 446 -1.18 2.00 -14.98
CA ALA A 446 -2.41 2.73 -14.67
C ALA A 446 -2.95 3.51 -15.89
N PHE A 447 -2.07 4.20 -16.64
CA PHE A 447 -2.45 5.16 -17.67
C PHE A 447 -2.07 4.76 -19.11
N GLN A 448 -1.33 3.67 -19.30
CA GLN A 448 -0.87 3.25 -20.63
C GLN A 448 -2.04 2.88 -21.55
N SER A 449 -1.95 3.31 -22.81
CA SER A 449 -2.98 3.09 -23.84
C SER A 449 -2.68 1.96 -24.83
N LYS A 450 -1.39 1.60 -25.00
CA LYS A 450 -0.92 0.77 -26.13
C LYS A 450 -0.66 -0.69 -25.78
N THR A 451 -0.44 -0.99 -24.50
CA THR A 451 -0.08 -2.33 -24.01
C THR A 451 -1.28 -2.95 -23.29
N SER A 452 -1.58 -4.21 -23.60
CA SER A 452 -2.61 -5.01 -22.92
C SER A 452 -2.16 -5.35 -21.50
N ALA A 453 -2.15 -4.36 -20.60
CA ALA A 453 -2.16 -4.67 -19.17
C ALA A 453 -3.49 -5.31 -18.85
N ARG A 454 -3.44 -6.44 -18.14
CA ARG A 454 -4.64 -7.06 -17.57
C ARG A 454 -5.35 -6.05 -16.69
N LEU A 455 -6.68 -6.12 -16.68
CA LEU A 455 -7.50 -5.14 -15.98
C LEU A 455 -7.16 -5.08 -14.48
N ASP A 456 -7.01 -6.22 -13.82
CA ASP A 456 -6.67 -6.28 -12.39
C ASP A 456 -5.30 -5.64 -12.09
N GLU A 457 -4.32 -5.82 -12.97
CA GLU A 457 -2.99 -5.23 -12.82
C GLU A 457 -3.03 -3.69 -12.97
N ARG A 458 -3.83 -3.20 -13.92
CA ARG A 458 -4.08 -1.77 -14.08
C ARG A 458 -4.75 -1.18 -12.85
N ILE A 459 -5.80 -1.83 -12.36
CA ILE A 459 -6.53 -1.39 -11.15
C ILE A 459 -5.62 -1.44 -9.93
N PHE A 460 -4.82 -2.48 -9.75
CA PHE A 460 -3.86 -2.56 -8.67
C PHE A 460 -2.86 -1.40 -8.72
N THR A 461 -2.36 -1.06 -9.91
CA THR A 461 -1.48 0.10 -10.09
C THR A 461 -2.18 1.41 -9.70
N MET A 462 -3.46 1.57 -10.05
CA MET A 462 -4.28 2.71 -9.59
C MET A 462 -4.45 2.72 -8.07
N CYS A 463 -4.67 1.56 -7.43
CA CYS A 463 -4.69 1.45 -5.97
C CYS A 463 -3.36 1.92 -5.36
N GLN A 464 -2.22 1.52 -5.92
CA GLN A 464 -0.91 1.97 -5.44
C GLN A 464 -0.72 3.48 -5.56
N VAL A 465 -1.17 4.10 -6.66
CA VAL A 465 -1.15 5.58 -6.80
C VAL A 465 -1.93 6.24 -5.66
N LYS A 466 -3.06 5.66 -5.24
CA LYS A 466 -3.91 6.22 -4.19
C LYS A 466 -3.33 6.03 -2.79
N SER A 467 -2.57 4.97 -2.52
CA SER A 467 -2.18 4.60 -1.15
C SER A 467 -0.69 4.65 -0.84
N GLN A 468 0.20 4.78 -1.83
CA GLN A 468 1.64 4.78 -1.60
C GLN A 468 2.15 6.15 -1.11
N PRO A 469 3.05 6.19 -0.12
CA PRO A 469 3.85 7.38 0.18
C PRO A 469 4.62 7.85 -1.06
N LEU A 470 4.79 9.16 -1.19
CA LEU A 470 5.37 9.78 -2.40
C LEU A 470 6.72 9.17 -2.79
N VAL A 471 7.60 8.92 -1.82
CA VAL A 471 8.93 8.35 -2.07
C VAL A 471 8.88 7.01 -2.81
N TYR A 472 7.99 6.10 -2.41
CA TYR A 472 7.83 4.79 -3.05
C TYR A 472 7.04 4.89 -4.36
N PHE A 473 6.05 5.79 -4.42
CA PHE A 473 5.33 6.03 -5.66
C PHE A 473 6.26 6.56 -6.77
N MET A 474 7.15 7.50 -6.44
CA MET A 474 8.13 8.02 -7.40
C MET A 474 9.03 6.92 -7.95
N LEU A 475 9.45 5.98 -7.10
CA LEU A 475 10.28 4.83 -7.49
C LEU A 475 9.51 3.84 -8.39
N ILE A 476 8.23 3.59 -8.11
CA ILE A 476 7.37 2.74 -8.96
C ILE A 476 7.08 3.40 -10.32
N MET A 477 6.95 4.72 -10.35
CA MET A 477 6.60 5.49 -11.56
C MET A 477 7.83 5.76 -12.44
N HIS A 478 8.95 6.18 -11.84
CA HIS A 478 10.22 6.44 -12.49
C HIS A 478 11.33 5.70 -11.73
N PRO A 479 11.57 4.42 -12.05
CA PRO A 479 12.58 3.58 -11.40
C PRO A 479 13.99 4.20 -11.38
N ASN A 480 14.78 3.79 -10.39
CA ASN A 480 16.18 4.16 -10.33
C ASN A 480 17.02 3.08 -11.03
N LEU A 481 17.89 3.48 -11.95
CA LEU A 481 18.80 2.59 -12.66
C LEU A 481 20.23 2.83 -12.19
N TYR A 482 20.94 1.77 -11.84
CA TYR A 482 22.31 1.82 -11.34
C TYR A 482 23.19 0.89 -12.18
N ARG A 483 24.44 1.29 -12.42
CA ARG A 483 25.48 0.37 -12.90
C ARG A 483 26.13 -0.27 -11.68
N ILE A 484 26.20 -1.60 -11.65
CA ILE A 484 26.64 -2.36 -10.46
C ILE A 484 27.85 -3.27 -10.71
N ASP A 485 28.35 -3.38 -11.94
CA ASP A 485 29.58 -4.12 -12.24
C ASP A 485 30.86 -3.42 -11.76
N ASN A 486 30.76 -2.15 -11.35
CA ASN A 486 31.89 -1.30 -10.99
C ASN A 486 31.66 -0.53 -9.68
N LEU A 487 30.93 -1.11 -8.72
CA LEU A 487 30.71 -0.50 -7.41
C LEU A 487 32.04 -0.25 -6.69
N THR A 488 32.18 0.94 -6.10
CA THR A 488 33.34 1.35 -5.31
C THR A 488 32.90 1.77 -3.91
N ASP A 489 33.88 1.88 -3.00
CA ASP A 489 33.67 2.40 -1.65
C ASP A 489 33.75 3.94 -1.61
N GLU A 490 34.06 4.59 -2.74
CA GLU A 490 34.11 6.04 -2.85
C GLU A 490 32.71 6.63 -2.72
N GLY A 491 32.52 7.52 -1.74
CA GLY A 491 31.20 8.09 -1.45
C GLY A 491 30.21 7.11 -0.80
N ALA A 492 30.68 5.92 -0.39
CA ALA A 492 29.85 4.94 0.30
C ALA A 492 29.37 5.45 1.67
N LEU A 493 28.20 4.97 2.08
CA LEU A 493 27.65 5.21 3.41
C LEU A 493 28.17 4.15 4.38
N ASN A 494 28.56 4.55 5.59
CA ASN A 494 28.87 3.62 6.66
C ASN A 494 27.66 3.53 7.60
N ILE A 495 26.91 2.42 7.50
CA ILE A 495 25.71 2.18 8.30
C ILE A 495 25.99 0.99 9.23
N GLY A 496 26.21 1.29 10.51
CA GLY A 496 26.72 0.30 11.47
C GLY A 496 28.09 -0.21 11.01
N ASP A 497 28.24 -1.54 10.93
CA ASP A 497 29.48 -2.20 10.51
C ASP A 497 29.54 -2.46 8.98
N ARG A 498 28.62 -1.88 8.19
CA ARG A 498 28.55 -2.10 6.74
C ARG A 498 28.89 -0.84 5.96
N THR A 499 29.79 -0.99 5.00
CA THR A 499 30.06 0.02 3.95
C THR A 499 29.16 -0.25 2.76
N VAL A 500 28.30 0.72 2.43
CA VAL A 500 27.24 0.61 1.41
C VAL A 500 27.59 1.53 0.24
N PRO A 501 27.93 0.97 -0.95
CA PRO A 501 28.22 1.76 -2.15
C PRO A 501 27.06 2.70 -2.53
N GLN A 502 27.37 3.84 -3.16
CA GLN A 502 26.39 4.82 -3.64
C GLN A 502 26.61 5.15 -5.12
N PRO A 503 26.30 4.22 -6.04
CA PRO A 503 26.43 4.47 -7.47
C PRO A 503 25.47 5.58 -7.93
N PRO A 504 25.84 6.39 -8.92
CA PRO A 504 24.97 7.43 -9.45
C PRO A 504 23.75 6.83 -10.16
N ILE A 505 22.61 7.51 -10.06
CA ILE A 505 21.39 7.15 -10.78
C ILE A 505 21.56 7.50 -12.27
N LEU A 506 21.26 6.53 -13.14
CA LEU A 506 21.30 6.65 -14.59
C LEU A 506 19.92 6.96 -15.16
N GLN A 507 19.90 7.63 -16.31
CA GLN A 507 18.66 7.89 -17.03
C GLN A 507 18.04 6.59 -17.56
N LEU A 508 16.70 6.52 -17.58
CA LEU A 508 15.94 5.39 -18.10
C LEU A 508 15.91 5.38 -19.65
N SER A 509 17.06 5.09 -20.24
CA SER A 509 17.26 4.94 -21.69
C SER A 509 18.15 3.75 -21.99
N VAL A 510 17.88 3.04 -23.09
CA VAL A 510 18.74 1.95 -23.57
C VAL A 510 20.16 2.43 -23.89
N GLU A 511 20.34 3.72 -24.16
CA GLU A 511 21.65 4.36 -24.37
C GLU A 511 22.56 4.27 -23.15
N LYS A 512 22.00 4.00 -21.96
CA LYS A 512 22.77 3.79 -20.73
C LYS A 512 23.12 2.33 -20.47
N LEU A 513 22.51 1.39 -21.20
CA LEU A 513 22.73 -0.05 -21.05
C LEU A 513 23.81 -0.54 -22.02
N ASN A 514 25.07 -0.40 -21.63
CA ASN A 514 26.18 -0.91 -22.43
C ASN A 514 26.31 -2.43 -22.27
N ARG A 515 26.64 -3.13 -23.37
CA ARG A 515 26.74 -4.60 -23.41
C ARG A 515 27.86 -5.18 -22.54
N ASP A 516 28.77 -4.35 -22.05
CA ASP A 516 29.93 -4.70 -21.21
C ASP A 516 29.67 -4.53 -19.70
N GLY A 517 28.49 -4.05 -19.30
CA GLY A 517 28.15 -3.81 -17.89
C GLY A 517 27.05 -4.70 -17.32
N ALA A 518 26.80 -4.53 -16.02
CA ALA A 518 25.65 -5.09 -15.31
C ALA A 518 24.91 -3.95 -14.59
N PHE A 519 23.58 -3.96 -14.68
CA PHE A 519 22.76 -2.84 -14.26
C PHE A 519 21.59 -3.32 -13.40
N LEU A 520 21.39 -2.66 -12.27
CA LEU A 520 20.28 -2.91 -11.35
C LEU A 520 19.25 -1.79 -11.54
N MET A 521 18.02 -2.16 -11.87
CA MET A 521 16.87 -1.26 -11.85
C MET A 521 16.03 -1.54 -10.62
N ASP A 522 15.95 -0.58 -9.72
CA ASP A 522 15.02 -0.58 -8.60
C ASP A 522 13.73 0.11 -9.01
N ALA A 523 12.66 -0.68 -9.17
CA ALA A 523 11.31 -0.22 -9.49
C ALA A 523 10.36 -0.30 -8.26
N GLY A 524 10.93 -0.33 -7.05
CA GLY A 524 10.24 -0.33 -5.77
C GLY A 524 9.58 -1.66 -5.44
N SER A 525 8.60 -2.09 -6.24
CA SER A 525 7.88 -3.35 -6.04
C SER A 525 8.59 -4.59 -6.60
N VAL A 526 9.64 -4.37 -7.39
CA VAL A 526 10.47 -5.38 -8.06
C VAL A 526 11.82 -4.76 -8.41
N MET A 527 12.88 -5.56 -8.35
CA MET A 527 14.19 -5.19 -8.86
C MET A 527 14.53 -6.04 -10.09
N PHE A 528 15.15 -5.41 -11.09
CA PHE A 528 15.63 -6.10 -12.28
C PHE A 528 17.15 -6.02 -12.36
N LEU A 529 17.80 -7.17 -12.55
CA LEU A 529 19.21 -7.24 -12.87
C LEU A 529 19.38 -7.53 -14.36
N TRP A 530 19.88 -6.55 -15.10
CA TRP A 530 20.25 -6.73 -16.50
C TRP A 530 21.75 -6.98 -16.61
N VAL A 531 22.14 -8.05 -17.30
CA VAL A 531 23.54 -8.42 -17.53
C VAL A 531 23.83 -8.37 -19.02
N GLY A 532 24.79 -7.51 -19.41
CA GLY A 532 25.22 -7.38 -20.79
C GLY A 532 25.95 -8.62 -21.29
N LYS A 533 25.79 -8.96 -22.57
CA LYS A 533 26.41 -10.15 -23.19
C LYS A 533 27.94 -10.18 -23.06
N ASN A 534 28.57 -9.01 -23.04
CA ASN A 534 30.02 -8.84 -22.91
C ASN A 534 30.41 -8.39 -21.50
N CYS A 535 29.55 -8.58 -20.50
CA CYS A 535 29.83 -8.21 -19.12
C CYS A 535 31.14 -8.85 -18.64
N GLY A 536 31.92 -8.08 -17.88
CA GLY A 536 33.23 -8.51 -17.41
C GLY A 536 33.18 -9.81 -16.62
N GLN A 537 34.12 -10.71 -16.92
CA GLN A 537 34.22 -12.02 -16.27
C GLN A 537 34.35 -11.94 -14.73
N ASN A 538 34.91 -10.84 -14.21
CA ASN A 538 34.99 -10.59 -12.77
C ASN A 538 33.60 -10.53 -12.13
N PHE A 539 32.68 -9.75 -12.69
CA PHE A 539 31.31 -9.66 -12.16
C PHE A 539 30.57 -11.00 -12.25
N ILE A 540 30.67 -11.67 -13.40
CA ILE A 540 29.98 -12.95 -13.63
C ILE A 540 30.46 -14.03 -12.64
N SER A 541 31.76 -14.12 -12.39
CA SER A 541 32.32 -15.13 -11.47
C SER A 541 32.24 -14.73 -10.00
N GLN A 542 32.60 -13.49 -9.66
CA GLN A 542 32.72 -13.04 -8.27
C GLN A 542 31.39 -12.58 -7.66
N VAL A 543 30.37 -12.25 -8.48
CA VAL A 543 29.04 -11.82 -7.99
C VAL A 543 27.96 -12.83 -8.34
N LEU A 544 27.91 -13.30 -9.60
CA LEU A 544 26.86 -14.24 -10.04
C LEU A 544 27.22 -15.71 -9.79
N GLY A 545 28.49 -16.03 -9.49
CA GLY A 545 28.94 -17.40 -9.26
C GLY A 545 28.93 -18.28 -10.51
N ALA A 546 28.87 -17.69 -11.70
CA ALA A 546 28.83 -18.42 -12.96
C ALA A 546 30.21 -18.39 -13.66
N PRO A 547 30.59 -19.44 -14.40
CA PRO A 547 31.89 -19.48 -15.09
C PRO A 547 31.95 -18.59 -16.34
N ASN A 548 30.82 -18.21 -16.95
CA ASN A 548 30.74 -17.29 -18.08
C ASN A 548 29.27 -16.89 -18.30
N TYR A 549 29.03 -15.93 -19.20
CA TYR A 549 27.69 -15.40 -19.51
C TYR A 549 26.67 -16.49 -19.90
N ALA A 550 27.09 -17.47 -20.70
CA ALA A 550 26.19 -18.52 -21.19
C ALA A 550 25.78 -19.51 -20.08
N SER A 551 26.50 -19.52 -18.95
CA SER A 551 26.19 -20.36 -17.79
C SER A 551 25.33 -19.66 -16.74
N ILE A 552 24.91 -18.41 -16.95
CA ILE A 552 23.99 -17.71 -16.04
C ILE A 552 22.59 -18.36 -16.19
N PRO A 553 21.97 -18.86 -15.11
CA PRO A 553 20.63 -19.44 -15.19
C PRO A 553 19.59 -18.41 -15.65
N HIS A 554 18.74 -18.77 -16.60
CA HIS A 554 17.68 -17.87 -17.11
C HIS A 554 16.63 -17.48 -16.04
N ASN A 555 16.46 -18.32 -15.02
CA ASN A 555 15.52 -18.15 -13.92
C ASN A 555 16.21 -17.77 -12.60
N MET A 556 17.38 -17.12 -12.67
CA MET A 556 18.08 -16.65 -11.48
C MET A 556 17.29 -15.53 -10.80
N THR A 557 16.78 -15.81 -9.60
CA THR A 557 16.01 -14.86 -8.77
C THR A 557 16.74 -14.43 -7.49
N HIS A 558 17.90 -15.04 -7.20
CA HIS A 558 18.73 -14.74 -6.04
C HIS A 558 20.17 -14.53 -6.47
N LEU A 559 20.85 -13.60 -5.83
CA LEU A 559 22.31 -13.50 -5.91
C LEU A 559 22.93 -14.48 -4.90
N PRO A 560 23.98 -15.23 -5.27
CA PRO A 560 24.68 -16.08 -4.33
C PRO A 560 25.47 -15.25 -3.33
N GLU A 561 25.49 -15.69 -2.07
CA GLU A 561 26.37 -15.14 -1.03
C GLU A 561 27.78 -15.71 -1.21
N LEU A 562 28.57 -15.07 -2.06
CA LEU A 562 29.95 -15.47 -2.33
C LEU A 562 30.89 -14.74 -1.37
N ASN A 563 31.95 -15.43 -0.93
CA ASN A 563 32.98 -14.84 -0.07
C ASN A 563 33.98 -14.02 -0.91
N THR A 564 33.49 -12.97 -1.57
CA THR A 564 34.25 -12.06 -2.43
C THR A 564 33.91 -10.62 -2.05
N ALA A 565 34.85 -9.69 -2.31
CA ALA A 565 34.62 -8.27 -2.01
C ALA A 565 33.51 -7.69 -2.89
N GLU A 566 33.46 -8.10 -4.16
CA GLU A 566 32.46 -7.65 -5.13
C GLU A 566 31.05 -8.12 -4.77
N SER A 567 30.87 -9.40 -4.41
CA SER A 567 29.55 -9.91 -3.98
C SER A 567 29.09 -9.19 -2.72
N SER A 568 30.00 -9.01 -1.74
CA SER A 568 29.68 -8.30 -0.50
C SER A 568 29.22 -6.86 -0.74
N ARG A 569 29.86 -6.12 -1.66
CA ARG A 569 29.46 -4.75 -2.04
C ARG A 569 28.09 -4.72 -2.71
N VAL A 570 27.85 -5.61 -3.68
CA VAL A 570 26.58 -5.67 -4.40
C VAL A 570 25.43 -6.05 -3.47
N LEU A 571 25.63 -7.04 -2.60
CA LEU A 571 24.65 -7.44 -1.60
C LEU A 571 24.40 -6.33 -0.58
N ALA A 572 25.44 -5.66 -0.09
CA ALA A 572 25.30 -4.52 0.81
C ALA A 572 24.46 -3.39 0.19
N PHE A 573 24.68 -3.10 -1.09
CA PHE A 573 23.88 -2.12 -1.83
C PHE A 573 22.42 -2.58 -1.99
N ILE A 574 22.18 -3.82 -2.40
CA ILE A 574 20.81 -4.36 -2.59
C ILE A 574 20.04 -4.47 -1.26
N PHE A 575 20.71 -4.78 -0.14
CA PHE A 575 20.06 -4.81 1.17
C PHE A 575 19.72 -3.42 1.73
N TRP A 576 20.41 -2.39 1.25
CA TRP A 576 20.14 -1.00 1.65
C TRP A 576 18.97 -0.40 0.87
N LEU A 577 18.84 -0.75 -0.41
CA LEU A 577 17.64 -0.51 -1.22
C LEU A 577 16.44 -1.24 -0.59
#